data_AF-A0A2N0AIX0-F1
#
_entry.id   AF-A0A2N0AIX0-F1
#
_cell.length_a   1.000
_cell.length_b   1.000
_cell.length_c   1.000
_cell.angle_alpha   90.00
_cell.angle_beta   90.00
_cell.angle_gamma   90.00
#
_symmetry.space_group_name_H-M   'P 1'
#
loop_
_entity.id
_entity.type
_entity.pdbx_description
1 polymer ?
#
loop_
_entity_poly.entity_id
_entity_poly.type
_entity_poly.pdbx_seq_one_letter_code
_entity_poly.pdbx_strand_id
1 'polypeptide(L)'
;MGYRTILGTKTYNFPELKDLLAKASPHRSGDVLAGVSATSQEERVAAQMALADVYLSEFLNVELIPANKDEVTKLILESHDKDVFSLISHLTVGGFRDFLLAETTDAEVINSIRWGITPEMAAAVSKLMSNQDLILVGNKIKVFTKFRNTLGLPGRLSVRLQPNHPTDDPKGIAASLLDGLLLGSGDAVIGINPATDNIPTNIALLEMLDNIIQKYSIPTQSCILSHVTTSMEVMRRGAPLDLVFQSIGGTEDLNKSFGVSLSLLKEARQMALALGRGTVGDNVMYFETGQGSALSAGAHHGIDQQTLEVRAYAVAREFSPLLVNTVVGFIGPEYLYNGKQIIRAGLEDHFCGKLLGLPMGVDVCYTNHAEADQDDMDNLLTLLGVAGCTYIMGVPGADDVMLSYQSTSFHDALYLRQVLGLKPAPEFEDWLLSRGIFSNKLGFLPKENRNLSLIEDLLGK
;
A
#
# COMPACT_ATOMS: atom_id res chain seq x y z
N MET A 1 -29.91 5.05 -17.22
CA MET A 1 -30.86 5.77 -16.34
C MET A 1 -30.02 6.33 -15.21
N GLY A 2 -30.13 7.61 -14.85
CA GLY A 2 -29.27 8.20 -13.81
C GLY A 2 -29.67 7.79 -12.39
N TYR A 3 -28.78 8.04 -11.43
CA TYR A 3 -29.01 7.78 -10.00
C TYR A 3 -29.67 9.01 -9.36
N ARG A 4 -30.54 8.80 -8.38
CA ARG A 4 -31.27 9.91 -7.75
C ARG A 4 -31.58 9.66 -6.28
N THR A 5 -31.69 10.74 -5.52
CA THR A 5 -32.27 10.72 -4.18
C THR A 5 -33.04 12.01 -3.90
N ILE A 6 -33.92 11.98 -2.90
CA ILE A 6 -34.68 13.14 -2.44
C ILE A 6 -34.26 13.44 -1.01
N LEU A 7 -33.75 14.66 -0.78
CA LEU A 7 -33.40 15.16 0.53
C LEU A 7 -34.25 16.39 0.85
N GLY A 8 -35.19 16.24 1.80
CA GLY A 8 -36.19 17.26 2.07
C GLY A 8 -37.06 17.53 0.84
N THR A 9 -37.00 18.75 0.30
CA THR A 9 -37.76 19.17 -0.90
C THR A 9 -36.92 19.15 -2.18
N LYS A 10 -35.62 18.86 -2.09
CA LYS A 10 -34.69 18.91 -3.22
C LYS A 10 -34.44 17.50 -3.77
N THR A 11 -34.55 17.36 -5.08
CA THR A 11 -34.15 16.14 -5.79
C THR A 11 -32.73 16.30 -6.29
N TYR A 12 -31.86 15.37 -5.93
CA TYR A 12 -30.50 15.28 -6.42
C TYR A 12 -30.43 14.19 -7.49
N ASN A 13 -29.79 14.50 -8.61
CA ASN A 13 -29.61 13.59 -9.72
C ASN A 13 -28.12 13.49 -10.06
N PHE A 14 -27.65 12.26 -10.25
CA PHE A 14 -26.28 11.92 -10.63
C PHE A 14 -26.36 11.15 -11.94
N PRO A 15 -25.98 11.76 -13.09
CA PRO A 15 -26.24 11.18 -14.41
C PRO A 15 -25.52 9.85 -14.67
N GLU A 16 -24.32 9.68 -14.11
CA GLU A 16 -23.42 8.56 -14.36
C GLU A 16 -22.88 7.98 -13.05
N LEU A 17 -22.41 6.72 -13.08
CA LEU A 17 -21.89 6.04 -11.88
C LEU A 17 -20.62 6.72 -11.36
N LYS A 18 -19.72 7.15 -12.25
CA LYS A 18 -18.51 7.90 -11.87
C LYS A 18 -18.83 9.24 -11.19
N ASP A 19 -19.91 9.93 -11.60
CA ASP A 19 -20.36 11.17 -10.95
C ASP A 19 -20.88 10.90 -9.53
N LEU A 20 -21.66 9.83 -9.38
CA LEU A 20 -22.15 9.39 -8.06
C LEU A 20 -21.00 9.00 -7.13
N LEU A 21 -20.05 8.19 -7.61
CA LEU A 21 -18.87 7.78 -6.85
C LEU A 21 -18.03 8.99 -6.43
N ALA A 22 -17.77 9.91 -7.36
CA ALA A 22 -16.96 11.09 -7.09
C ALA A 22 -17.59 11.99 -6.04
N LYS A 23 -18.89 12.28 -6.17
CA LYS A 23 -19.60 13.15 -5.23
C LYS A 23 -19.88 12.49 -3.88
N ALA A 24 -19.89 11.17 -3.79
CA ALA A 24 -19.99 10.46 -2.51
C ALA A 24 -18.68 10.48 -1.70
N SER A 25 -17.54 10.73 -2.35
CA SER A 25 -16.23 10.80 -1.70
C SER A 25 -16.16 11.92 -0.67
N PRO A 26 -15.45 11.74 0.46
CA PRO A 26 -15.03 12.84 1.30
C PRO A 26 -14.32 13.93 0.49
N HIS A 27 -14.42 15.18 0.94
CA HIS A 27 -13.79 16.30 0.27
C HIS A 27 -12.26 16.11 0.18
N ARG A 28 -11.72 16.21 -1.04
CA ARG A 28 -10.30 16.12 -1.37
C ARG A 28 -9.93 17.21 -2.35
N SER A 29 -8.78 17.86 -2.17
CA SER A 29 -8.31 18.90 -3.09
C SER A 29 -8.14 18.37 -4.51
N GLY A 30 -7.65 17.15 -4.71
CA GLY A 30 -7.48 16.58 -6.05
C GLY A 30 -8.80 16.34 -6.78
N ASP A 31 -9.86 15.94 -6.07
CA ASP A 31 -11.18 15.76 -6.69
C ASP A 31 -11.84 17.11 -7.01
N VAL A 32 -11.53 18.16 -6.25
CA VAL A 32 -11.89 19.55 -6.58
C VAL A 32 -11.14 20.03 -7.82
N LEU A 33 -9.83 19.79 -7.88
CA LEU A 33 -8.98 20.16 -9.02
C LEU A 33 -9.42 19.44 -10.31
N ALA A 34 -9.82 18.17 -10.19
CA ALA A 34 -10.39 17.40 -11.30
C ALA A 34 -11.81 17.83 -11.69
N GLY A 35 -12.48 18.68 -10.90
CA GLY A 35 -13.84 19.14 -11.16
C GLY A 35 -14.92 18.08 -10.94
N VAL A 36 -14.65 17.04 -10.15
CA VAL A 36 -15.55 15.89 -9.93
C VAL A 36 -16.15 15.84 -8.52
N SER A 37 -15.64 16.66 -7.59
CA SER A 37 -16.13 16.67 -6.21
C SER A 37 -17.54 17.24 -6.06
N ALA A 38 -18.22 16.88 -4.96
CA ALA A 38 -19.47 17.49 -4.59
C ALA A 38 -19.30 18.99 -4.27
N THR A 39 -20.24 19.81 -4.74
CA THR A 39 -20.24 21.26 -4.55
C THR A 39 -20.61 21.70 -3.13
N SER A 40 -21.20 20.78 -2.35
CA SER A 40 -21.61 21.05 -0.97
C SER A 40 -21.63 19.75 -0.16
N GLN A 41 -21.58 19.90 1.17
CA GLN A 41 -21.75 18.77 2.08
C GLN A 41 -23.14 18.12 1.94
N GLU A 42 -24.17 18.91 1.63
CA GLU A 42 -25.53 18.41 1.39
C GLU A 42 -25.58 17.53 0.12
N GLU A 43 -24.95 17.97 -0.98
CA GLU A 43 -24.83 17.15 -2.20
C GLU A 43 -24.03 15.87 -1.95
N ARG A 44 -22.96 15.93 -1.16
CA ARG A 44 -22.19 14.74 -0.79
C ARG A 44 -23.04 13.73 -0.02
N VAL A 45 -23.81 14.18 0.96
CA VAL A 45 -24.72 13.29 1.72
C VAL A 45 -25.78 12.71 0.80
N ALA A 46 -26.35 13.51 -0.11
CA ALA A 46 -27.29 13.02 -1.11
C ALA A 46 -26.65 11.96 -2.04
N ALA A 47 -25.39 12.14 -2.45
CA ALA A 47 -24.65 11.16 -3.23
C ALA A 47 -24.42 9.86 -2.43
N GLN A 48 -24.04 9.95 -1.16
CA GLN A 48 -23.90 8.77 -0.30
C GLN A 48 -25.23 8.01 -0.11
N MET A 49 -26.34 8.73 0.06
CA MET A 49 -27.68 8.11 0.13
C MET A 49 -28.04 7.39 -1.16
N ALA A 50 -27.85 8.04 -2.32
CA ALA A 50 -28.11 7.41 -3.61
C ALA A 50 -27.17 6.20 -3.85
N LEU A 51 -25.89 6.30 -3.47
CA LEU A 51 -24.92 5.22 -3.59
C LEU A 51 -25.26 4.02 -2.70
N ALA A 52 -25.78 4.25 -1.49
CA ALA A 52 -26.19 3.19 -0.58
C ALA A 52 -27.27 2.27 -1.16
N ASP A 53 -28.11 2.78 -2.07
CA ASP A 53 -29.18 2.04 -2.73
C ASP A 53 -28.75 1.37 -4.06
N VAL A 54 -27.52 1.59 -4.53
CA VAL A 54 -27.00 0.94 -5.75
C VAL A 54 -26.70 -0.53 -5.47
N TYR A 55 -27.23 -1.43 -6.28
CA TYR A 55 -26.90 -2.86 -6.21
C TYR A 55 -25.44 -3.11 -6.60
N LEU A 56 -24.77 -4.04 -5.92
CA LEU A 56 -23.39 -4.42 -6.28
C LEU A 56 -23.31 -4.89 -7.75
N SER A 57 -24.34 -5.55 -8.28
CA SER A 57 -24.37 -6.00 -9.68
C SER A 57 -24.25 -4.87 -10.70
N GLU A 58 -24.58 -3.63 -10.34
CA GLU A 58 -24.47 -2.47 -11.24
C GLU A 58 -23.02 -2.22 -11.67
N PHE A 59 -22.06 -2.46 -10.78
CA PHE A 59 -20.62 -2.32 -11.08
C PHE A 59 -20.08 -3.35 -12.06
N LEU A 60 -20.86 -4.39 -12.40
CA LEU A 60 -20.55 -5.35 -13.46
C LEU A 60 -21.19 -4.98 -14.80
N ASN A 61 -22.21 -4.10 -14.78
CA ASN A 61 -22.95 -3.68 -15.96
C ASN A 61 -22.47 -2.32 -16.51
N VAL A 62 -21.77 -1.54 -15.69
CA VAL A 62 -21.30 -0.19 -16.02
C VAL A 62 -19.78 -0.13 -15.94
N GLU A 63 -19.13 -0.08 -17.11
CA GLU A 63 -17.69 0.16 -17.22
C GLU A 63 -17.39 1.65 -17.05
N LEU A 64 -16.61 2.02 -16.02
CA LEU A 64 -16.19 3.42 -15.82
C LEU A 64 -15.22 3.89 -16.92
N ILE A 65 -14.40 2.95 -17.42
CA ILE A 65 -13.57 3.09 -18.61
C ILE A 65 -13.83 1.86 -19.47
N PRO A 66 -14.15 1.98 -20.77
CA PRO A 66 -14.46 0.81 -21.59
C PRO A 66 -13.34 -0.23 -21.63
N ALA A 67 -13.65 -1.52 -21.42
CA ALA A 67 -12.67 -2.60 -21.35
C ALA A 67 -11.88 -2.82 -22.65
N ASN A 68 -12.42 -2.35 -23.78
CA ASN A 68 -11.72 -2.35 -25.07
C ASN A 68 -10.70 -1.19 -25.23
N LYS A 69 -10.62 -0.29 -24.25
CA LYS A 69 -9.70 0.86 -24.22
C LYS A 69 -8.80 0.87 -22.99
N ASP A 70 -8.99 -0.07 -22.06
CA ASP A 70 -8.33 -0.07 -20.76
C ASP A 70 -8.09 -1.50 -20.28
N GLU A 71 -6.82 -1.94 -20.34
CA GLU A 71 -6.39 -3.28 -19.92
C GLU A 71 -6.67 -3.56 -18.43
N VAL A 72 -6.73 -2.52 -17.58
CA VAL A 72 -7.08 -2.66 -16.16
C VAL A 72 -8.56 -3.05 -15.99
N THR A 73 -9.48 -2.39 -16.69
CA THR A 73 -10.90 -2.76 -16.66
C THR A 73 -11.10 -4.15 -17.22
N LYS A 74 -10.39 -4.49 -18.32
CA LYS A 74 -10.41 -5.85 -18.86
C LYS A 74 -9.96 -6.88 -17.82
N LEU A 75 -8.85 -6.63 -17.13
CA LEU A 75 -8.36 -7.48 -16.03
C LEU A 75 -9.39 -7.64 -14.91
N ILE A 76 -10.03 -6.54 -14.49
CA ILE A 76 -11.05 -6.55 -13.43
C ILE A 76 -12.23 -7.46 -13.81
N LEU A 77 -12.74 -7.32 -15.03
CA LEU A 77 -13.89 -8.10 -15.51
C LEU A 77 -13.53 -9.57 -15.74
N GLU A 78 -12.35 -9.86 -16.29
CA GLU A 78 -11.90 -11.23 -16.57
C GLU A 78 -11.54 -12.01 -15.29
N SER A 79 -11.06 -11.32 -14.25
CA SER A 79 -10.70 -11.94 -12.98
C SER A 79 -11.85 -12.05 -11.97
N HIS A 80 -13.01 -11.45 -12.26
CA HIS A 80 -14.17 -11.49 -11.36
C HIS A 80 -14.82 -12.88 -11.31
N ASP A 81 -14.98 -13.42 -10.10
CA ASP A 81 -15.62 -14.71 -9.86
C ASP A 81 -17.13 -14.56 -9.63
N LYS A 82 -17.91 -15.01 -10.62
CA LYS A 82 -19.38 -14.91 -10.62
C LYS A 82 -20.05 -15.82 -9.60
N ASP A 83 -19.48 -16.99 -9.36
CA ASP A 83 -20.07 -17.98 -8.44
C ASP A 83 -19.90 -17.49 -7.00
N VAL A 84 -18.71 -16.98 -6.68
CA VAL A 84 -18.42 -16.32 -5.40
C VAL A 84 -19.28 -15.06 -5.22
N PHE A 85 -19.42 -14.23 -6.26
CA PHE A 85 -20.23 -13.02 -6.20
C PHE A 85 -21.71 -13.30 -5.90
N SER A 86 -22.25 -14.46 -6.31
CA SER A 86 -23.66 -14.82 -6.05
C SER A 86 -24.04 -14.77 -4.57
N LEU A 87 -23.07 -14.97 -3.66
CA LEU A 87 -23.25 -14.90 -2.22
C LEU A 87 -23.63 -13.48 -1.73
N ILE A 88 -23.18 -12.44 -2.45
CA ILE A 88 -23.38 -11.03 -2.09
C ILE A 88 -24.12 -10.23 -3.16
N SER A 89 -24.48 -10.83 -4.30
CA SER A 89 -25.04 -10.12 -5.45
C SER A 89 -26.38 -9.43 -5.19
N HIS A 90 -27.10 -9.88 -4.17
CA HIS A 90 -28.39 -9.32 -3.74
C HIS A 90 -28.23 -8.04 -2.90
N LEU A 91 -27.01 -7.72 -2.46
CA LEU A 91 -26.74 -6.57 -1.61
C LEU A 91 -26.64 -5.29 -2.43
N THR A 92 -27.10 -4.19 -1.83
CA THR A 92 -26.72 -2.83 -2.25
C THR A 92 -25.37 -2.46 -1.64
N VAL A 93 -24.77 -1.33 -2.03
CA VAL A 93 -23.53 -0.83 -1.39
C VAL A 93 -23.75 -0.61 0.10
N GLY A 94 -24.92 -0.09 0.50
CA GLY A 94 -25.31 0.05 1.91
C GLY A 94 -25.44 -1.31 2.60
N GLY A 95 -26.13 -2.27 1.97
CA GLY A 95 -26.24 -3.64 2.49
C GLY A 95 -24.88 -4.34 2.59
N PHE A 96 -23.95 -4.04 1.67
CA PHE A 96 -22.60 -4.57 1.70
C PHE A 96 -21.76 -3.97 2.83
N ARG A 97 -21.91 -2.66 3.10
CA ARG A 97 -21.33 -2.04 4.30
C ARG A 97 -21.79 -2.76 5.57
N ASP A 98 -23.10 -2.95 5.72
CA ASP A 98 -23.66 -3.59 6.91
C ASP A 98 -23.22 -5.05 7.03
N PHE A 99 -23.17 -5.77 5.90
CA PHE A 99 -22.61 -7.12 5.83
C PHE A 99 -21.16 -7.16 6.33
N LEU A 100 -20.28 -6.26 5.88
CA LEU A 100 -18.88 -6.22 6.32
C LEU A 100 -18.73 -5.85 7.81
N LEU A 101 -19.62 -4.99 8.32
CA LEU A 101 -19.60 -4.55 9.72
C LEU A 101 -20.14 -5.61 10.68
N ALA A 102 -21.02 -6.51 10.23
CA ALA A 102 -21.59 -7.57 11.06
C ALA A 102 -20.51 -8.39 11.78
N GLU A 103 -20.74 -8.72 13.05
CA GLU A 103 -19.82 -9.53 13.87
C GLU A 103 -19.64 -10.95 13.32
N THR A 104 -20.65 -11.46 12.61
CA THR A 104 -20.63 -12.78 11.96
C THR A 104 -19.80 -12.82 10.67
N THR A 105 -19.47 -11.66 10.11
CA THR A 105 -18.66 -11.56 8.89
C THR A 105 -17.20 -11.45 9.30
N ASP A 106 -16.57 -12.61 9.48
CA ASP A 106 -15.18 -12.73 9.90
C ASP A 106 -14.19 -12.79 8.73
N ALA A 107 -12.92 -13.02 9.04
CA ALA A 107 -11.84 -13.11 8.06
C ALA A 107 -12.06 -14.21 7.01
N GLU A 108 -12.64 -15.35 7.42
CA GLU A 108 -12.87 -16.49 6.54
C GLU A 108 -13.98 -16.16 5.53
N VAL A 109 -15.08 -15.60 6.03
CA VAL A 109 -16.19 -15.14 5.18
C VAL A 109 -15.71 -14.10 4.17
N ILE A 110 -14.99 -13.06 4.61
CA ILE A 110 -14.50 -12.01 3.70
C ILE A 110 -13.53 -12.59 2.66
N ASN A 111 -12.61 -13.46 3.07
CA ASN A 111 -11.69 -14.10 2.15
C ASN A 111 -12.40 -14.98 1.11
N SER A 112 -13.51 -15.62 1.48
CA SER A 112 -14.31 -16.45 0.56
C SER A 112 -14.97 -15.62 -0.55
N ILE A 113 -15.27 -14.33 -0.32
CA ILE A 113 -15.95 -13.46 -1.28
C ILE A 113 -15.04 -12.55 -2.10
N ARG A 114 -13.74 -12.50 -1.82
CA ARG A 114 -12.79 -11.50 -2.33
C ARG A 114 -12.73 -11.37 -3.87
N TRP A 115 -12.91 -12.47 -4.60
CA TRP A 115 -12.88 -12.48 -6.07
C TRP A 115 -14.21 -12.10 -6.70
N GLY A 116 -15.31 -12.09 -5.92
CA GLY A 116 -16.58 -11.50 -6.32
C GLY A 116 -16.67 -9.99 -6.06
N ILE A 117 -15.65 -9.38 -5.46
CA ILE A 117 -15.60 -7.93 -5.20
C ILE A 117 -14.73 -7.27 -6.28
N THR A 118 -15.31 -6.34 -7.04
CA THR A 118 -14.53 -5.47 -7.94
C THR A 118 -13.95 -4.27 -7.20
N PRO A 119 -12.90 -3.63 -7.73
CA PRO A 119 -12.38 -2.37 -7.17
C PRO A 119 -13.43 -1.29 -6.98
N GLU A 120 -14.35 -1.14 -7.93
CA GLU A 120 -15.40 -0.13 -7.88
C GLU A 120 -16.40 -0.42 -6.74
N MET A 121 -16.69 -1.69 -6.43
CA MET A 121 -17.50 -2.06 -5.26
C MET A 121 -16.77 -1.72 -3.95
N ALA A 122 -15.48 -2.02 -3.86
CA ALA A 122 -14.64 -1.71 -2.70
C ALA A 122 -14.52 -0.19 -2.47
N ALA A 123 -14.31 0.58 -3.54
CA ALA A 123 -14.31 2.05 -3.49
C ALA A 123 -15.69 2.61 -3.13
N ALA A 124 -16.78 2.02 -3.65
CA ALA A 124 -18.13 2.47 -3.32
C ALA A 124 -18.44 2.31 -1.83
N VAL A 125 -18.12 1.16 -1.25
CA VAL A 125 -18.41 0.90 0.17
C VAL A 125 -17.54 1.74 1.11
N SER A 126 -16.27 1.99 0.76
CA SER A 126 -15.40 2.84 1.59
C SER A 126 -15.92 4.28 1.71
N LYS A 127 -16.54 4.80 0.65
CA LYS A 127 -17.17 6.14 0.64
C LYS A 127 -18.37 6.25 1.59
N LEU A 128 -18.99 5.14 1.98
CA LEU A 128 -20.09 5.10 2.95
C LEU A 128 -19.63 4.81 4.39
N MET A 129 -18.35 4.50 4.57
CA MET A 129 -17.80 4.09 5.86
C MET A 129 -17.24 5.27 6.65
N SER A 130 -17.52 5.29 7.95
CA SER A 130 -16.81 6.16 8.89
C SER A 130 -15.34 5.71 9.03
N ASN A 131 -14.48 6.52 9.66
CA ASN A 131 -13.11 6.07 9.94
C ASN A 131 -13.10 4.82 10.84
N GLN A 132 -14.03 4.74 11.79
CA GLN A 132 -14.16 3.58 12.67
C GLN A 132 -14.57 2.33 11.89
N ASP A 133 -15.46 2.48 10.91
CA ASP A 133 -15.91 1.38 10.04
C ASP A 133 -14.71 0.85 9.23
N LEU A 134 -13.92 1.74 8.61
CA LEU A 134 -12.73 1.39 7.83
C LEU A 134 -11.70 0.64 8.69
N ILE A 135 -11.44 1.12 9.91
CA ILE A 135 -10.51 0.51 10.87
C ILE A 135 -11.02 -0.85 11.33
N LEU A 136 -12.29 -0.95 11.70
CA LEU A 136 -12.90 -2.17 12.21
C LEU A 136 -12.85 -3.28 11.15
N VAL A 137 -13.30 -3.00 9.93
CA VAL A 137 -13.31 -4.01 8.87
C VAL A 137 -11.89 -4.31 8.39
N GLY A 138 -11.03 -3.30 8.25
CA GLY A 138 -9.61 -3.50 7.96
C GLY A 138 -8.95 -4.45 8.96
N ASN A 139 -9.27 -4.32 10.25
CA ASN A 139 -8.74 -5.19 11.30
C ASN A 139 -9.24 -6.64 11.17
N LYS A 140 -10.50 -6.87 10.77
CA LYS A 140 -11.03 -8.22 10.56
C LYS A 140 -10.26 -8.97 9.48
N ILE A 141 -9.82 -8.28 8.43
CA ILE A 141 -9.23 -8.90 7.25
C ILE A 141 -7.77 -9.27 7.47
N LYS A 142 -7.44 -10.55 7.27
CA LYS A 142 -6.08 -11.09 7.41
C LYS A 142 -5.54 -11.55 6.07
N VAL A 143 -4.45 -10.93 5.63
CA VAL A 143 -3.75 -11.27 4.38
C VAL A 143 -2.31 -11.61 4.72
N PHE A 144 -1.83 -12.75 4.26
CA PHE A 144 -0.50 -13.25 4.55
C PHE A 144 0.28 -13.46 3.25
N THR A 145 1.52 -12.99 3.22
CA THR A 145 2.45 -13.16 2.09
C THR A 145 3.80 -13.60 2.59
N LYS A 146 4.56 -14.30 1.75
CA LYS A 146 5.77 -15.02 2.14
C LYS A 146 6.84 -14.91 1.06
N PHE A 147 8.05 -14.55 1.48
CA PHE A 147 9.25 -14.66 0.66
C PHE A 147 10.41 -15.24 1.48
N ARG A 148 11.13 -14.42 2.26
CA ARG A 148 12.07 -14.88 3.30
C ARG A 148 11.51 -14.69 4.72
N ASN A 149 10.52 -13.80 4.85
CA ASN A 149 9.69 -13.61 6.03
C ASN A 149 8.23 -13.90 5.70
N THR A 150 7.45 -14.21 6.74
CA THR A 150 5.99 -14.26 6.69
C THR A 150 5.39 -12.95 7.20
N LEU A 151 4.73 -12.20 6.31
CA LEU A 151 4.15 -10.88 6.61
C LEU A 151 2.64 -10.96 6.86
N GLY A 152 2.11 -9.97 7.60
CA GLY A 152 0.67 -9.75 7.80
C GLY A 152 0.00 -10.63 8.85
N LEU A 153 0.74 -11.50 9.55
CA LEU A 153 0.22 -12.32 10.64
C LEU A 153 -0.39 -11.46 11.77
N PRO A 154 -1.43 -11.94 12.47
CA PRO A 154 -2.01 -11.20 13.59
C PRO A 154 -0.99 -10.91 14.70
N GLY A 155 -1.10 -9.73 15.32
CA GLY A 155 -0.19 -9.31 16.39
C GLY A 155 1.22 -8.94 15.90
N ARG A 156 1.37 -8.68 14.59
CA ARG A 156 2.66 -8.31 13.99
C ARG A 156 2.54 -7.05 13.14
N LEU A 157 3.63 -6.30 13.08
CA LEU A 157 3.84 -5.13 12.24
C LEU A 157 5.25 -5.21 11.66
N SER A 158 5.33 -5.22 10.35
CA SER A 158 6.61 -5.17 9.63
C SER A 158 6.99 -3.76 9.22
N VAL A 159 8.26 -3.57 8.90
CA VAL A 159 8.81 -2.25 8.56
C VAL A 159 9.70 -2.37 7.34
N ARG A 160 9.45 -1.52 6.34
CA ARG A 160 10.40 -1.27 5.25
C ARG A 160 11.54 -0.42 5.81
N LEU A 161 12.78 -0.92 5.75
CA LEU A 161 13.95 -0.10 6.04
C LEU A 161 14.35 0.61 4.74
N GLN A 162 14.31 1.94 4.74
CA GLN A 162 14.61 2.77 3.56
C GLN A 162 15.90 3.57 3.77
N PRO A 163 17.08 3.01 3.41
CA PRO A 163 18.35 3.67 3.61
C PRO A 163 18.75 4.49 2.37
N ASN A 164 17.89 5.42 1.94
CA ASN A 164 18.19 6.27 0.79
C ASN A 164 19.35 7.21 1.09
N HIS A 165 20.15 7.52 0.08
CA HIS A 165 21.24 8.47 0.18
C HIS A 165 21.26 9.37 -1.06
N PRO A 166 21.44 10.72 -0.94
CA PRO A 166 21.34 11.66 -2.07
C PRO A 166 22.27 11.39 -3.27
N THR A 167 23.30 10.57 -3.07
CA THR A 167 24.31 10.21 -4.09
C THR A 167 24.57 8.70 -4.16
N ASP A 168 23.70 7.89 -3.56
CA ASP A 168 23.86 6.44 -3.44
C ASP A 168 25.23 6.03 -2.83
N ASP A 169 25.74 6.77 -1.84
CA ASP A 169 27.04 6.46 -1.22
C ASP A 169 26.94 5.16 -0.38
N PRO A 170 27.75 4.13 -0.67
CA PRO A 170 27.63 2.85 0.03
C PRO A 170 27.83 2.93 1.54
N LYS A 171 28.66 3.87 2.04
CA LYS A 171 28.90 4.01 3.49
C LYS A 171 27.71 4.67 4.17
N GLY A 172 27.13 5.70 3.56
CA GLY A 172 25.91 6.34 4.04
C GLY A 172 24.74 5.35 4.10
N ILE A 173 24.56 4.57 3.04
CA ILE A 173 23.53 3.51 2.98
C ILE A 173 23.78 2.46 4.07
N ALA A 174 25.01 1.97 4.22
CA ALA A 174 25.35 0.98 5.24
C ALA A 174 25.14 1.48 6.67
N ALA A 175 25.42 2.76 6.94
CA ALA A 175 25.18 3.38 8.24
C ALA A 175 23.68 3.43 8.57
N SER A 176 22.85 3.86 7.62
CA SER A 176 21.39 3.90 7.76
C SER A 176 20.77 2.50 7.90
N LEU A 177 21.28 1.54 7.12
CA LEU A 177 20.91 0.13 7.24
C LEU A 177 21.19 -0.42 8.65
N LEU A 178 22.37 -0.13 9.19
CA LEU A 178 22.76 -0.55 10.52
C LEU A 178 21.84 0.04 11.59
N ASP A 179 21.58 1.34 11.54
CA ASP A 179 20.68 2.02 12.47
C ASP A 179 19.28 1.40 12.47
N GLY A 180 18.69 1.22 11.28
CA GLY A 180 17.38 0.62 11.14
C GLY A 180 17.31 -0.83 11.67
N LEU A 181 18.32 -1.66 11.38
CA LEU A 181 18.37 -3.05 11.89
C LEU A 181 18.47 -3.10 13.42
N LEU A 182 19.23 -2.20 14.05
CA LEU A 182 19.35 -2.11 15.51
C LEU A 182 18.04 -1.70 16.18
N LEU A 183 17.18 -0.99 15.45
CA LEU A 183 15.83 -0.60 15.86
C LEU A 183 14.76 -1.60 15.38
N GLY A 184 15.17 -2.76 14.86
CA GLY A 184 14.28 -3.84 14.46
C GLY A 184 13.47 -3.54 13.19
N SER A 185 13.95 -2.66 12.32
CA SER A 185 13.36 -2.37 11.01
C SER A 185 13.99 -3.24 9.92
N GLY A 186 13.24 -3.47 8.84
CA GLY A 186 13.73 -4.19 7.66
C GLY A 186 13.17 -5.60 7.49
N ASP A 187 12.21 -6.03 8.30
CA ASP A 187 11.55 -7.32 8.14
C ASP A 187 10.55 -7.35 6.96
N ALA A 188 10.01 -6.20 6.54
CA ALA A 188 9.20 -6.12 5.32
C ALA A 188 10.07 -6.14 4.06
N VAL A 189 11.14 -5.33 4.03
CA VAL A 189 12.15 -5.24 2.96
C VAL A 189 13.23 -4.24 3.37
N ILE A 190 14.46 -4.43 2.91
CA ILE A 190 15.47 -3.35 2.84
C ILE A 190 15.38 -2.75 1.44
N GLY A 191 14.73 -1.59 1.32
CA GLY A 191 14.33 -0.99 0.04
C GLY A 191 15.02 0.35 -0.22
N ILE A 192 15.86 0.44 -1.25
CA ILE A 192 16.54 1.67 -1.65
C ILE A 192 15.86 2.25 -2.89
N ASN A 193 15.43 3.51 -2.80
CA ASN A 193 15.17 4.34 -3.97
C ASN A 193 16.53 4.86 -4.46
N PRO A 194 17.03 4.44 -5.64
CA PRO A 194 18.33 4.91 -6.10
C PRO A 194 18.24 6.36 -6.58
N ALA A 195 19.25 7.18 -6.30
CA ALA A 195 19.34 8.55 -6.80
C ALA A 195 19.47 8.59 -8.34
N THR A 196 19.99 7.51 -8.95
CA THR A 196 20.03 7.34 -10.41
C THR A 196 19.53 5.96 -10.82
N ASP A 197 18.67 5.90 -11.85
CA ASP A 197 18.23 4.62 -12.44
C ASP A 197 19.30 4.08 -13.40
N ASN A 198 20.45 3.68 -12.85
CA ASN A 198 21.62 3.20 -13.58
C ASN A 198 21.89 1.72 -13.30
N ILE A 199 21.96 0.90 -14.35
CA ILE A 199 22.13 -0.56 -14.24
C ILE A 199 23.37 -0.95 -13.41
N PRO A 200 24.61 -0.49 -13.70
CA PRO A 200 25.78 -0.75 -12.85
C PRO A 200 25.57 -0.40 -11.37
N THR A 201 25.01 0.77 -11.07
CA THR A 201 24.72 1.20 -9.68
C THR A 201 23.74 0.24 -9.02
N ASN A 202 22.63 -0.11 -9.69
CA ASN A 202 21.64 -1.03 -9.14
C ASN A 202 22.22 -2.42 -8.87
N ILE A 203 23.09 -2.93 -9.74
CA ILE A 203 23.80 -4.20 -9.52
C ILE A 203 24.69 -4.10 -8.28
N ALA A 204 25.50 -3.03 -8.18
CA ALA A 204 26.40 -2.85 -7.05
C ALA A 204 25.64 -2.75 -5.71
N LEU A 205 24.50 -2.05 -5.69
CA LEU A 205 23.64 -1.96 -4.51
C LEU A 205 22.99 -3.31 -4.16
N LEU A 206 22.50 -4.05 -5.15
CA LEU A 206 21.95 -5.40 -4.94
C LEU A 206 23.00 -6.36 -4.38
N GLU A 207 24.20 -6.38 -4.95
CA GLU A 207 25.31 -7.21 -4.48
C GLU A 207 25.75 -6.81 -3.08
N MET A 208 25.81 -5.51 -2.76
CA MET A 208 26.11 -5.03 -1.41
C MET A 208 25.07 -5.53 -0.40
N LEU A 209 23.79 -5.36 -0.70
CA LEU A 209 22.71 -5.79 0.19
C LEU A 209 22.68 -7.32 0.35
N ASP A 210 22.84 -8.08 -0.74
CA ASP A 210 22.88 -9.55 -0.67
C ASP A 210 24.06 -10.02 0.17
N ASN A 211 25.26 -9.47 -0.03
CA ASN A 211 26.43 -9.80 0.78
C ASN A 211 26.20 -9.56 2.27
N ILE A 212 25.57 -8.43 2.64
CA ILE A 212 25.23 -8.13 4.04
C ILE A 212 24.20 -9.13 4.57
N ILE A 213 23.12 -9.35 3.83
CA ILE A 213 22.05 -10.27 4.22
C ILE A 213 22.60 -11.68 4.44
N GLN A 214 23.40 -12.20 3.52
CA GLN A 214 24.02 -13.52 3.63
C GLN A 214 25.02 -13.59 4.80
N LYS A 215 25.93 -12.60 4.91
CA LYS A 215 26.99 -12.58 5.94
C LYS A 215 26.41 -12.64 7.35
N TYR A 216 25.33 -11.92 7.63
CA TYR A 216 24.69 -11.92 8.96
C TYR A 216 23.46 -12.83 9.05
N SER A 217 23.18 -13.60 7.99
CA SER A 217 22.02 -14.48 7.88
C SER A 217 20.72 -13.77 8.29
N ILE A 218 20.54 -12.55 7.79
CA ILE A 218 19.39 -11.71 8.12
C ILE A 218 18.18 -12.29 7.37
N PRO A 219 17.10 -12.70 8.05
CA PRO A 219 15.90 -13.15 7.39
C PRO A 219 15.16 -11.93 6.85
N THR A 220 15.54 -11.48 5.67
CA THR A 220 14.93 -10.35 4.96
C THR A 220 15.29 -10.40 3.47
N GLN A 221 14.62 -9.55 2.70
CA GLN A 221 14.75 -9.37 1.27
C GLN A 221 15.19 -7.95 0.94
N SER A 222 15.99 -7.82 -0.11
CA SER A 222 16.40 -6.54 -0.66
C SER A 222 15.51 -6.09 -1.83
N CYS A 223 15.44 -4.79 -2.06
CA CYS A 223 14.81 -4.23 -3.24
C CYS A 223 15.50 -2.92 -3.63
N ILE A 224 15.82 -2.76 -4.91
CA ILE A 224 16.16 -1.46 -5.49
C ILE A 224 14.95 -0.99 -6.28
N LEU A 225 14.33 0.11 -5.84
CA LEU A 225 13.08 0.64 -6.35
C LEU A 225 13.29 1.41 -7.67
N SER A 226 13.87 0.70 -8.63
CA SER A 226 14.07 1.15 -10.01
C SER A 226 12.90 0.76 -10.89
N HIS A 227 12.83 1.29 -12.10
CA HIS A 227 11.82 0.86 -13.07
C HIS A 227 11.92 -0.64 -13.35
N VAL A 228 10.79 -1.30 -13.59
CA VAL A 228 10.70 -2.76 -13.78
C VAL A 228 11.62 -3.26 -14.91
N THR A 229 11.80 -2.48 -15.98
CA THR A 229 12.71 -2.85 -17.08
C THR A 229 14.18 -2.84 -16.65
N THR A 230 14.58 -1.94 -15.75
CA THR A 230 15.91 -1.96 -15.13
C THR A 230 16.06 -3.21 -14.27
N SER A 231 15.04 -3.54 -13.46
CA SER A 231 15.00 -4.78 -12.67
C SER A 231 15.17 -6.04 -13.55
N MET A 232 14.50 -6.08 -14.70
CA MET A 232 14.67 -7.18 -15.67
C MET A 232 16.08 -7.25 -16.24
N GLU A 233 16.69 -6.12 -16.56
CA GLU A 233 18.05 -6.08 -17.09
C GLU A 233 19.11 -6.48 -16.06
N VAL A 234 18.97 -6.07 -14.79
CA VAL A 234 19.89 -6.54 -13.73
C VAL A 234 19.74 -8.05 -13.49
N MET A 235 18.53 -8.60 -13.58
CA MET A 235 18.30 -10.05 -13.51
C MET A 235 18.97 -10.79 -14.68
N ARG A 236 18.88 -10.27 -15.92
CA ARG A 236 19.58 -10.85 -17.09
C ARG A 236 21.09 -10.88 -16.91
N ARG A 237 21.64 -9.94 -16.15
CA ARG A 237 23.06 -9.88 -15.80
C ARG A 237 23.45 -10.71 -14.58
N GLY A 238 22.49 -11.43 -13.97
CA GLY A 238 22.74 -12.34 -12.86
C GLY A 238 22.81 -11.66 -11.48
N ALA A 239 22.33 -10.42 -11.35
CA ALA A 239 22.32 -9.73 -10.06
C ALA A 239 21.36 -10.41 -9.06
N PRO A 240 21.65 -10.37 -7.74
CA PRO A 240 20.89 -11.07 -6.72
C PRO A 240 19.61 -10.31 -6.32
N LEU A 241 18.70 -10.09 -7.27
CA LEU A 241 17.43 -9.40 -7.04
C LEU A 241 16.45 -10.29 -6.27
N ASP A 242 15.96 -9.82 -5.12
CA ASP A 242 14.94 -10.53 -4.34
C ASP A 242 13.51 -10.12 -4.75
N LEU A 243 13.20 -8.81 -4.75
CA LEU A 243 11.88 -8.29 -5.14
C LEU A 243 11.95 -7.39 -6.38
N VAL A 244 10.93 -7.48 -7.22
CA VAL A 244 10.71 -6.58 -8.37
C VAL A 244 9.76 -5.47 -7.94
N PHE A 245 10.27 -4.25 -7.89
CA PHE A 245 9.49 -3.05 -7.64
C PHE A 245 8.86 -2.50 -8.92
N GLN A 246 7.65 -1.93 -8.79
CA GLN A 246 7.09 -1.02 -9.80
C GLN A 246 5.98 -0.14 -9.21
N SER A 247 5.97 1.16 -9.54
CA SER A 247 4.78 1.99 -9.35
C SER A 247 3.70 1.63 -10.38
N ILE A 248 2.46 1.46 -9.93
CA ILE A 248 1.33 1.03 -10.77
C ILE A 248 0.13 1.95 -10.60
N GLY A 249 -0.76 1.93 -11.59
CA GLY A 249 -1.95 2.77 -11.67
C GLY A 249 -3.22 1.99 -11.96
N GLY A 250 -4.36 2.62 -11.64
CA GLY A 250 -5.69 2.06 -11.88
C GLY A 250 -6.23 2.24 -13.30
N THR A 251 -5.42 2.71 -14.24
CA THR A 251 -5.79 2.85 -15.66
C THR A 251 -4.61 2.45 -16.55
N GLU A 252 -4.91 1.97 -17.75
CA GLU A 252 -3.92 1.65 -18.78
C GLU A 252 -3.11 2.90 -19.16
N ASP A 253 -3.77 4.06 -19.29
CA ASP A 253 -3.09 5.31 -19.63
C ASP A 253 -2.11 5.77 -18.54
N LEU A 254 -2.44 5.58 -17.26
CA LEU A 254 -1.51 5.85 -16.16
C LEU A 254 -0.34 4.87 -16.19
N ASN A 255 -0.58 3.56 -16.35
CA ASN A 255 0.48 2.57 -16.45
C ASN A 255 1.42 2.83 -17.65
N LYS A 256 0.87 3.21 -18.80
CA LYS A 256 1.64 3.64 -19.98
C LYS A 256 2.49 4.88 -19.71
N SER A 257 1.97 5.85 -18.94
CA SER A 257 2.74 7.03 -18.53
C SER A 257 3.97 6.67 -17.69
N PHE A 258 3.90 5.55 -16.96
CA PHE A 258 5.05 4.96 -16.25
C PHE A 258 5.93 4.07 -17.12
N GLY A 259 5.54 3.77 -18.37
CA GLY A 259 6.24 2.83 -19.24
C GLY A 259 5.95 1.36 -18.94
N VAL A 260 4.80 1.07 -18.34
CA VAL A 260 4.41 -0.26 -17.84
C VAL A 260 3.18 -0.79 -18.57
N SER A 261 3.13 -2.12 -18.74
CA SER A 261 1.94 -2.88 -19.13
C SER A 261 1.77 -4.12 -18.26
N LEU A 262 0.57 -4.70 -18.20
CA LEU A 262 0.33 -5.95 -17.48
C LEU A 262 1.20 -7.11 -18.00
N SER A 263 1.46 -7.15 -19.31
CA SER A 263 2.34 -8.15 -19.92
C SER A 263 3.79 -8.04 -19.45
N LEU A 264 4.31 -6.81 -19.31
CA LEU A 264 5.65 -6.55 -18.81
C LEU A 264 5.79 -6.97 -17.34
N LEU A 265 4.81 -6.64 -16.50
CA LEU A 265 4.76 -7.07 -15.10
C LEU A 265 4.75 -8.59 -14.97
N LYS A 266 4.00 -9.27 -15.85
CA LYS A 266 3.96 -10.74 -15.90
C LYS A 266 5.33 -11.34 -16.25
N GLU A 267 6.02 -10.79 -17.25
CA GLU A 267 7.36 -11.23 -17.64
C GLU A 267 8.36 -11.02 -16.50
N ALA A 268 8.37 -9.83 -15.90
CA ALA A 268 9.27 -9.51 -14.79
C ALA A 268 9.05 -10.43 -13.57
N ARG A 269 7.79 -10.71 -13.23
CA ARG A 269 7.44 -11.69 -12.18
C ARG A 269 7.99 -13.08 -12.49
N GLN A 270 7.84 -13.56 -13.73
CA GLN A 270 8.36 -14.87 -14.13
C GLN A 270 9.89 -14.93 -14.04
N MET A 271 10.58 -13.86 -14.44
CA MET A 271 12.03 -13.76 -14.31
C MET A 271 12.47 -13.83 -12.84
N ALA A 272 11.81 -13.10 -11.95
CA ALA A 272 12.14 -13.11 -10.52
C ALA A 272 11.87 -14.46 -9.85
N LEU A 273 10.74 -15.10 -10.18
CA LEU A 273 10.43 -16.46 -9.71
C LEU A 273 11.50 -17.47 -10.15
N ALA A 274 12.03 -17.34 -11.38
CA ALA A 274 13.05 -18.24 -11.90
C ALA A 274 14.39 -18.16 -11.13
N LEU A 275 14.63 -17.09 -10.36
CA LEU A 275 15.81 -16.98 -9.51
C LEU A 275 15.73 -17.86 -8.25
N GLY A 276 14.53 -18.25 -7.82
CA GLY A 276 14.34 -19.19 -6.70
C GLY A 276 14.92 -18.71 -5.36
N ARG A 277 14.86 -17.40 -5.09
CA ARG A 277 15.56 -16.75 -3.95
C ARG A 277 14.76 -16.67 -2.64
N GLY A 278 13.48 -17.03 -2.67
CA GLY A 278 12.62 -17.10 -1.49
C GLY A 278 12.88 -18.38 -0.70
N THR A 279 12.89 -18.27 0.63
CA THR A 279 13.16 -19.41 1.54
C THR A 279 11.91 -19.92 2.26
N VAL A 280 10.87 -19.10 2.34
CA VAL A 280 9.58 -19.37 3.02
C VAL A 280 8.41 -19.38 2.02
N GLY A 281 8.49 -18.56 0.98
CA GLY A 281 7.49 -18.48 -0.09
C GLY A 281 8.06 -17.82 -1.35
N ASP A 282 7.17 -17.51 -2.30
CA ASP A 282 7.51 -17.07 -3.66
C ASP A 282 6.80 -15.77 -4.07
N ASN A 283 6.32 -14.97 -3.12
CA ASN A 283 5.81 -13.64 -3.41
C ASN A 283 7.00 -12.71 -3.74
N VAL A 284 7.18 -12.36 -5.02
CA VAL A 284 8.37 -11.64 -5.52
C VAL A 284 8.11 -10.21 -5.98
N MET A 285 6.85 -9.76 -5.99
CA MET A 285 6.51 -8.41 -6.46
C MET A 285 6.37 -7.43 -5.30
N TYR A 286 6.77 -6.19 -5.55
CA TYR A 286 6.54 -5.05 -4.69
C TYR A 286 5.92 -3.92 -5.52
N PHE A 287 4.71 -3.47 -5.16
CA PHE A 287 4.05 -2.36 -5.84
C PHE A 287 3.87 -1.14 -4.95
N GLU A 288 3.97 0.03 -5.58
CA GLU A 288 3.56 1.30 -5.00
C GLU A 288 2.41 1.93 -5.78
N THR A 289 1.47 2.51 -5.03
CA THR A 289 0.30 3.22 -5.53
C THR A 289 0.20 4.58 -4.83
N GLY A 290 -0.82 5.37 -5.13
CA GLY A 290 -0.99 6.65 -4.49
C GLY A 290 -2.08 7.48 -5.16
N GLN A 291 -2.97 8.00 -4.33
CA GLN A 291 -4.01 8.92 -4.77
C GLN A 291 -3.41 10.17 -5.40
N GLY A 292 -4.02 10.60 -6.51
CA GLY A 292 -3.59 11.78 -7.27
C GLY A 292 -2.69 11.47 -8.46
N SER A 293 -2.05 10.29 -8.49
CA SER A 293 -1.19 9.84 -9.61
C SER A 293 -1.90 9.93 -10.98
N ALA A 294 -3.13 9.41 -11.06
CA ALA A 294 -3.90 9.43 -12.30
C ALA A 294 -4.30 10.84 -12.76
N LEU A 295 -4.60 11.73 -11.82
CA LEU A 295 -4.89 13.13 -12.14
C LEU A 295 -3.63 13.85 -12.62
N SER A 296 -2.52 13.65 -11.93
CA SER A 296 -1.21 14.21 -12.28
C SER A 296 -0.79 13.85 -13.71
N ALA A 297 -1.01 12.59 -14.10
CA ALA A 297 -0.69 12.10 -15.45
C ALA A 297 -1.75 12.42 -16.52
N GLY A 298 -2.85 13.10 -16.18
CA GLY A 298 -3.96 13.34 -17.11
C GLY A 298 -4.73 12.08 -17.53
N ALA A 299 -4.64 11.01 -16.73
CA ALA A 299 -5.17 9.67 -17.00
C ALA A 299 -6.34 9.29 -16.07
N HIS A 300 -7.08 10.28 -15.55
CA HIS A 300 -8.14 10.06 -14.56
C HIS A 300 -9.54 9.83 -15.16
N HIS A 301 -9.76 10.16 -16.44
CA HIS A 301 -11.02 9.92 -17.17
C HIS A 301 -12.31 10.47 -16.49
N GLY A 302 -12.19 11.51 -15.66
CA GLY A 302 -13.32 12.06 -14.89
C GLY A 302 -13.78 11.15 -13.75
N ILE A 303 -12.90 10.26 -13.27
CA ILE A 303 -13.11 9.40 -12.10
C ILE A 303 -12.35 9.99 -10.91
N ASP A 304 -12.92 9.87 -9.71
CA ASP A 304 -12.28 10.33 -8.46
C ASP A 304 -11.02 9.54 -8.09
N GLN A 305 -10.20 10.16 -7.24
CA GLN A 305 -8.91 9.59 -6.83
C GLN A 305 -9.06 8.25 -6.10
N GLN A 306 -10.07 8.07 -5.23
CA GLN A 306 -10.23 6.82 -4.49
C GLN A 306 -10.49 5.66 -5.43
N THR A 307 -11.39 5.84 -6.39
CA THR A 307 -11.82 4.76 -7.28
C THR A 307 -10.66 4.32 -8.16
N LEU A 308 -9.84 5.26 -8.64
CA LEU A 308 -8.64 4.96 -9.42
C LEU A 308 -7.55 4.30 -8.58
N GLU A 309 -7.37 4.73 -7.34
CA GLU A 309 -6.43 4.10 -6.41
C GLU A 309 -6.80 2.64 -6.14
N VAL A 310 -8.07 2.37 -5.87
CA VAL A 310 -8.56 1.00 -5.61
C VAL A 310 -8.46 0.13 -6.87
N ARG A 311 -8.57 0.71 -8.08
CA ARG A 311 -8.33 -0.02 -9.33
C ARG A 311 -6.87 -0.43 -9.51
N ALA A 312 -5.90 0.33 -8.99
CA ALA A 312 -4.50 -0.09 -8.97
C ALA A 312 -4.29 -1.38 -8.15
N TYR A 313 -5.12 -1.60 -7.13
CA TYR A 313 -5.09 -2.83 -6.33
C TYR A 313 -5.52 -4.07 -7.11
N ALA A 314 -6.37 -3.94 -8.14
CA ALA A 314 -6.65 -5.06 -9.05
C ALA A 314 -5.42 -5.47 -9.86
N VAL A 315 -4.64 -4.48 -10.33
CA VAL A 315 -3.36 -4.74 -10.99
C VAL A 315 -2.41 -5.45 -10.03
N ALA A 316 -2.26 -4.94 -8.81
CA ALA A 316 -1.39 -5.54 -7.82
C ALA A 316 -1.75 -7.01 -7.54
N ARG A 317 -3.03 -7.30 -7.27
CA ARG A 317 -3.44 -8.64 -6.79
C ARG A 317 -3.26 -9.74 -7.84
N GLU A 318 -3.34 -9.41 -9.13
CA GLU A 318 -3.06 -10.34 -10.24
C GLU A 318 -1.64 -10.94 -10.14
N PHE A 319 -0.69 -10.18 -9.60
CA PHE A 319 0.71 -10.59 -9.55
C PHE A 319 1.16 -11.15 -8.19
N SER A 320 0.23 -11.37 -7.25
CA SER A 320 0.49 -11.98 -5.92
C SER A 320 1.73 -11.39 -5.22
N PRO A 321 1.75 -10.08 -4.94
CA PRO A 321 2.91 -9.37 -4.42
C PRO A 321 3.22 -9.75 -2.98
N LEU A 322 4.47 -9.57 -2.57
CA LEU A 322 4.83 -9.60 -1.16
C LEU A 322 4.36 -8.33 -0.46
N LEU A 323 4.49 -7.20 -1.15
CA LEU A 323 4.29 -5.86 -0.63
C LEU A 323 3.45 -5.03 -1.60
N VAL A 324 2.47 -4.31 -1.07
CA VAL A 324 1.79 -3.20 -1.74
C VAL A 324 1.63 -2.09 -0.73
N ASN A 325 2.05 -0.87 -1.06
CA ASN A 325 1.69 0.30 -0.27
C ASN A 325 1.17 1.43 -1.13
N THR A 326 0.19 2.14 -0.58
CA THR A 326 -0.11 3.51 -1.00
C THR A 326 0.96 4.43 -0.43
N VAL A 327 1.30 5.48 -1.16
CA VAL A 327 2.16 6.56 -0.68
C VAL A 327 1.29 7.80 -0.45
N VAL A 328 0.73 7.92 0.74
CA VAL A 328 -0.32 8.91 1.04
C VAL A 328 0.32 10.22 1.46
N GLY A 329 0.01 11.33 0.78
CA GLY A 329 0.55 12.66 1.11
C GLY A 329 1.88 13.00 0.43
N PHE A 330 2.43 12.10 -0.39
CA PHE A 330 3.71 12.28 -1.07
C PHE A 330 3.69 13.27 -2.24
N ILE A 331 2.58 13.33 -2.99
CA ILE A 331 2.55 14.12 -4.24
C ILE A 331 2.43 15.62 -3.92
N GLY A 332 1.51 16.00 -3.02
CA GLY A 332 1.32 17.39 -2.64
C GLY A 332 -0.12 17.78 -2.27
N PRO A 333 -0.29 19.02 -1.77
CA PRO A 333 -1.57 19.57 -1.33
C PRO A 333 -2.61 19.70 -2.45
N GLU A 334 -2.18 19.69 -3.71
CA GLU A 334 -3.07 19.72 -4.88
C GLU A 334 -3.99 18.50 -4.92
N TYR A 335 -3.54 17.38 -4.32
CA TYR A 335 -4.25 16.10 -4.31
C TYR A 335 -4.87 15.79 -2.95
N LEU A 336 -4.10 16.02 -1.87
CA LEU A 336 -4.52 15.91 -0.47
C LEU A 336 -3.99 17.10 0.33
N TYR A 337 -4.84 18.09 0.58
CA TYR A 337 -4.44 19.41 1.08
C TYR A 337 -3.87 19.40 2.50
N ASN A 338 -4.49 18.64 3.41
CA ASN A 338 -4.19 18.70 4.84
C ASN A 338 -4.24 17.34 5.54
N GLY A 339 -3.78 17.29 6.80
CA GLY A 339 -3.71 16.08 7.62
C GLY A 339 -5.02 15.30 7.67
N LYS A 340 -6.17 15.99 7.73
CA LYS A 340 -7.50 15.33 7.69
C LYS A 340 -7.74 14.56 6.39
N GLN A 341 -7.35 15.12 5.24
CA GLN A 341 -7.48 14.44 3.95
C GLN A 341 -6.52 13.27 3.84
N ILE A 342 -5.27 13.44 4.29
CA ILE A 342 -4.23 12.40 4.32
C ILE A 342 -4.67 11.22 5.21
N ILE A 343 -5.10 11.48 6.45
CA ILE A 343 -5.59 10.46 7.38
C ILE A 343 -6.75 9.67 6.74
N ARG A 344 -7.71 10.37 6.14
CA ARG A 344 -8.87 9.72 5.51
C ARG A 344 -8.45 8.86 4.32
N ALA A 345 -7.55 9.35 3.46
CA ALA A 345 -7.04 8.62 2.31
C ALA A 345 -6.31 7.34 2.73
N GLY A 346 -5.39 7.43 3.69
CA GLY A 346 -4.66 6.25 4.17
C GLY A 346 -5.54 5.16 4.77
N LEU A 347 -6.62 5.54 5.47
CA LEU A 347 -7.59 4.57 5.98
C LEU A 347 -8.42 3.92 4.86
N GLU A 348 -8.86 4.68 3.85
CA GLU A 348 -9.61 4.12 2.72
C GLU A 348 -8.73 3.18 1.88
N ASP A 349 -7.48 3.57 1.63
CA ASP A 349 -6.52 2.80 0.86
C ASP A 349 -6.16 1.49 1.56
N HIS A 350 -5.85 1.55 2.86
CA HIS A 350 -5.59 0.37 3.67
C HIS A 350 -6.79 -0.59 3.66
N PHE A 351 -7.99 -0.08 3.93
CA PHE A 351 -9.22 -0.88 3.94
C PHE A 351 -9.47 -1.55 2.58
N CYS A 352 -9.43 -0.78 1.49
CA CYS A 352 -9.72 -1.30 0.16
C CYS A 352 -8.66 -2.32 -0.30
N GLY A 353 -7.38 -2.06 -0.05
CA GLY A 353 -6.30 -3.00 -0.35
C GLY A 353 -6.48 -4.33 0.39
N LYS A 354 -6.78 -4.29 1.69
CA LYS A 354 -7.09 -5.50 2.48
C LYS A 354 -8.33 -6.21 1.94
N LEU A 355 -9.42 -5.50 1.67
CA LEU A 355 -10.67 -6.07 1.15
C LEU A 355 -10.47 -6.81 -0.17
N LEU A 356 -9.56 -6.32 -1.02
CA LEU A 356 -9.17 -6.96 -2.28
C LEU A 356 -8.10 -8.05 -2.12
N GLY A 357 -7.68 -8.36 -0.89
CA GLY A 357 -6.79 -9.47 -0.56
C GLY A 357 -5.30 -9.15 -0.67
N LEU A 358 -4.89 -7.88 -0.51
CA LEU A 358 -3.49 -7.46 -0.59
C LEU A 358 -2.81 -7.33 0.79
N PRO A 359 -1.48 -7.57 0.87
CA PRO A 359 -0.66 -7.33 2.06
C PRO A 359 -0.42 -5.82 2.26
N MET A 360 -1.51 -5.08 2.44
CA MET A 360 -1.51 -3.63 2.33
C MET A 360 -0.70 -2.97 3.44
N GLY A 361 0.34 -2.25 3.06
CA GLY A 361 1.08 -1.28 3.86
C GLY A 361 0.73 0.16 3.47
N VAL A 362 1.27 1.11 4.21
CA VAL A 362 1.07 2.54 3.97
C VAL A 362 2.38 3.29 4.24
N ASP A 363 2.85 4.09 3.28
CA ASP A 363 3.79 5.16 3.59
C ASP A 363 3.01 6.30 4.26
N VAL A 364 3.21 6.49 5.56
CA VAL A 364 2.54 7.52 6.35
C VAL A 364 3.38 8.77 6.24
N CYS A 365 3.03 9.63 5.28
CA CYS A 365 3.94 10.67 4.86
C CYS A 365 3.24 11.98 4.48
N TYR A 366 4.03 13.05 4.40
CA TYR A 366 3.57 14.35 3.94
C TYR A 366 4.73 15.13 3.32
N THR A 367 4.38 16.16 2.54
CA THR A 367 5.35 17.13 2.02
C THR A 367 5.25 18.44 2.78
N ASN A 368 6.38 19.14 2.91
CA ASN A 368 6.49 20.41 3.66
C ASN A 368 5.58 21.56 3.20
N HIS A 369 4.91 21.42 2.04
CA HIS A 369 4.00 22.43 1.49
C HIS A 369 2.52 22.04 1.62
N ALA A 370 2.22 20.87 2.19
CA ALA A 370 0.88 20.51 2.63
C ALA A 370 0.54 21.16 3.99
N GLU A 371 -0.74 21.38 4.28
CA GLU A 371 -1.21 21.79 5.60
C GLU A 371 -1.30 20.56 6.52
N ALA A 372 -0.14 19.95 6.77
CA ALA A 372 0.02 18.76 7.60
C ALA A 372 1.39 18.79 8.28
N ASP A 373 1.50 18.10 9.41
CA ASP A 373 2.75 17.93 10.14
C ASP A 373 2.90 16.52 10.71
N GLN A 374 3.93 16.32 11.52
CA GLN A 374 4.23 15.01 12.13
C GLN A 374 3.14 14.56 13.11
N ASP A 375 2.41 15.47 13.77
CA ASP A 375 1.33 15.09 14.69
C ASP A 375 0.17 14.43 13.92
N ASP A 376 -0.12 14.90 12.71
CA ASP A 376 -1.07 14.25 11.80
C ASP A 376 -0.61 12.84 11.39
N MET A 377 0.69 12.66 11.15
CA MET A 377 1.27 11.35 10.80
C MET A 377 1.23 10.36 11.97
N ASP A 378 1.51 10.81 13.19
CA ASP A 378 1.44 9.99 14.40
C ASP A 378 0.00 9.51 14.67
N ASN A 379 -0.98 10.36 14.37
CA ASN A 379 -2.40 10.00 14.39
C ASN A 379 -2.70 8.90 13.35
N LEU A 380 -2.31 9.10 12.09
CA LEU A 380 -2.55 8.11 11.03
C LEU A 380 -1.87 6.77 11.35
N LEU A 381 -0.62 6.81 11.79
CA LEU A 381 0.16 5.63 12.20
C LEU A 381 -0.58 4.81 13.26
N THR A 382 -1.06 5.48 14.31
CA THR A 382 -1.77 4.80 15.41
C THR A 382 -3.08 4.17 14.90
N LEU A 383 -3.85 4.90 14.07
CA LEU A 383 -5.09 4.39 13.49
C LEU A 383 -4.84 3.17 12.58
N LEU A 384 -3.78 3.19 11.77
CA LEU A 384 -3.38 2.07 10.91
C LEU A 384 -2.89 0.86 11.70
N GLY A 385 -2.17 1.07 12.80
CA GLY A 385 -1.78 -0.01 13.71
C GLY A 385 -3.01 -0.73 14.28
N VAL A 386 -4.02 0.03 14.73
CA VAL A 386 -5.30 -0.55 15.18
C VAL A 386 -6.02 -1.26 14.04
N ALA A 387 -5.98 -0.72 12.82
CA ALA A 387 -6.58 -1.32 11.64
C ALA A 387 -5.87 -2.60 11.15
N GLY A 388 -4.71 -2.96 11.70
CA GLY A 388 -3.96 -4.14 11.29
C GLY A 388 -3.17 -3.96 9.98
N CYS A 389 -2.60 -2.78 9.79
CA CYS A 389 -1.67 -2.49 8.69
C CYS A 389 -0.53 -3.52 8.65
N THR A 390 -0.19 -3.98 7.43
CA THR A 390 0.79 -5.06 7.24
C THR A 390 2.20 -4.56 7.54
N TYR A 391 2.53 -3.38 7.02
CA TYR A 391 3.80 -2.73 7.24
C TYR A 391 3.73 -1.21 7.05
N ILE A 392 4.72 -0.52 7.61
CA ILE A 392 4.96 0.91 7.42
C ILE A 392 6.40 1.14 6.94
N MET A 393 6.75 2.40 6.70
CA MET A 393 8.11 2.79 6.34
C MET A 393 8.94 3.08 7.59
N GLY A 394 10.24 2.88 7.47
CA GLY A 394 11.23 3.30 8.43
C GLY A 394 12.29 4.09 7.68
N VAL A 395 12.30 5.40 7.91
CA VAL A 395 13.26 6.35 7.36
C VAL A 395 14.12 6.93 8.49
N PRO A 396 15.43 7.11 8.31
CA PRO A 396 16.27 7.74 9.32
C PRO A 396 15.73 9.11 9.72
N GLY A 397 15.41 9.28 11.01
CA GLY A 397 14.91 10.55 11.54
C GLY A 397 13.58 11.05 10.95
N ALA A 398 12.79 10.16 10.31
CA ALA A 398 11.55 10.53 9.61
C ALA A 398 11.73 11.50 8.42
N ASP A 399 12.98 11.76 7.99
CA ASP A 399 13.29 12.71 6.91
C ASP A 399 14.02 12.02 5.77
N ASP A 400 13.35 11.87 4.63
CA ASP A 400 14.01 11.37 3.43
C ASP A 400 14.66 12.53 2.69
N VAL A 401 15.93 12.76 2.99
CA VAL A 401 16.73 13.85 2.39
C VAL A 401 16.89 13.75 0.87
N MET A 402 16.67 12.58 0.27
CA MET A 402 16.77 12.39 -1.17
C MET A 402 15.44 12.71 -1.86
N LEU A 403 14.34 12.22 -1.30
CA LEU A 403 12.99 12.42 -1.85
C LEU A 403 12.31 13.69 -1.35
N SER A 404 12.90 14.39 -0.38
CA SER A 404 12.43 15.67 0.17
C SER A 404 11.02 15.62 0.76
N TYR A 405 10.73 14.57 1.53
CA TYR A 405 9.46 14.39 2.24
C TYR A 405 9.68 13.77 3.62
N GLN A 406 8.66 13.89 4.48
CA GLN A 406 8.67 13.31 5.81
C GLN A 406 7.81 12.04 5.83
N SER A 407 8.31 10.99 6.47
CA SER A 407 7.67 9.67 6.61
C SER A 407 7.77 9.18 8.06
N THR A 408 7.42 7.94 8.35
CA THR A 408 7.66 7.33 9.66
C THR A 408 9.12 6.94 9.85
N SER A 409 9.62 7.09 11.07
CA SER A 409 10.96 6.71 11.49
C SER A 409 11.06 5.27 12.00
N PHE A 410 12.28 4.80 12.18
CA PHE A 410 12.55 3.54 12.89
C PHE A 410 12.01 3.53 14.33
N HIS A 411 11.95 4.69 15.00
CA HIS A 411 11.45 4.83 16.36
C HIS A 411 9.92 4.73 16.40
N ASP A 412 9.23 5.21 15.37
CA ASP A 412 7.77 5.17 15.30
C ASP A 412 7.25 3.74 15.17
N ALA A 413 8.00 2.89 14.47
CA ALA A 413 7.73 1.46 14.46
C ALA A 413 7.87 0.82 15.85
N LEU A 414 8.86 1.23 16.65
CA LEU A 414 9.02 0.77 18.03
C LEU A 414 7.89 1.27 18.93
N TYR A 415 7.49 2.54 18.80
CA TYR A 415 6.33 3.10 19.47
C TYR A 415 5.09 2.25 19.20
N LEU A 416 4.77 2.00 17.93
CA LEU A 416 3.54 1.31 17.57
C LEU A 416 3.57 -0.15 18.04
N ARG A 417 4.72 -0.82 17.93
CA ARG A 417 4.92 -2.17 18.48
C ARG A 417 4.74 -2.22 19.99
N GLN A 418 5.23 -1.23 20.74
CA GLN A 418 5.08 -1.20 22.19
C GLN A 418 3.65 -0.91 22.63
N VAL A 419 3.01 0.13 22.06
CA VAL A 419 1.68 0.56 22.50
C VAL A 419 0.59 -0.45 22.16
N LEU A 420 0.74 -1.18 21.04
CA LEU A 420 -0.20 -2.19 20.58
C LEU A 420 0.23 -3.64 20.85
N GLY A 421 1.41 -3.86 21.45
CA GLY A 421 1.94 -5.20 21.72
C GLY A 421 2.28 -6.01 20.46
N LEU A 422 2.65 -5.35 19.36
CA LEU A 422 2.96 -5.98 18.08
C LEU A 422 4.43 -6.41 18.01
N LYS A 423 4.72 -7.40 17.17
CA LYS A 423 6.06 -7.96 16.92
C LYS A 423 6.50 -7.78 15.46
N PRO A 424 7.81 -7.84 15.14
CA PRO A 424 8.30 -8.02 13.77
C PRO A 424 7.78 -9.31 13.13
N ALA A 425 8.09 -9.61 11.87
CA ALA A 425 7.86 -10.94 11.29
C ALA A 425 8.52 -12.05 12.14
N PRO A 426 7.95 -13.27 12.23
CA PRO A 426 8.44 -14.32 13.11
C PRO A 426 9.93 -14.64 12.90
N GLU A 427 10.32 -14.81 11.65
CA GLU A 427 11.68 -15.19 11.28
C GLU A 427 12.68 -14.09 11.69
N PHE A 428 12.30 -12.82 11.49
CA PHE A 428 13.10 -11.66 11.89
C PHE A 428 13.12 -11.43 13.40
N GLU A 429 12.02 -11.67 14.11
CA GLU A 429 11.98 -11.64 15.58
C GLU A 429 12.99 -12.64 16.16
N ASP A 430 13.00 -13.87 15.66
CA ASP A 430 13.96 -14.90 16.10
C ASP A 430 15.41 -14.47 15.85
N TRP A 431 15.69 -13.86 14.68
CA TRP A 431 17.00 -13.32 14.38
C TRP A 431 17.40 -12.19 15.33
N LEU A 432 16.52 -11.20 15.57
CA LEU A 432 16.77 -10.09 16.49
C LEU A 432 17.07 -10.57 17.92
N LEU A 433 16.35 -11.58 18.39
CA LEU A 433 16.56 -12.21 19.70
C LEU A 433 17.89 -12.98 19.75
N SER A 434 18.21 -13.75 18.70
CA SER A 434 19.45 -14.53 18.62
C SER A 434 20.71 -13.65 18.58
N ARG A 435 20.61 -12.47 17.94
CA ARG A 435 21.68 -11.46 17.89
C ARG A 435 21.74 -10.58 19.14
N GLY A 436 20.78 -10.73 20.06
CA GLY A 436 20.71 -9.94 21.29
C GLY A 436 20.34 -8.47 21.08
N ILE A 437 19.85 -8.11 19.89
CA ILE A 437 19.35 -6.77 19.54
C ILE A 437 18.07 -6.51 20.36
N PHE A 438 17.13 -7.46 20.32
CA PHE A 438 15.95 -7.48 21.18
C PHE A 438 16.10 -8.45 22.35
N SER A 439 15.23 -8.30 23.36
CA SER A 439 15.26 -9.15 24.56
C SER A 439 13.86 -9.40 25.09
N ASN A 440 13.53 -10.68 25.30
CA ASN A 440 12.28 -11.11 25.95
C ASN A 440 12.05 -10.53 27.36
N LYS A 441 13.11 -10.00 28.02
CA LYS A 441 13.03 -9.43 29.38
C LYS A 441 12.85 -7.91 29.42
N LEU A 442 13.26 -7.19 28.37
CA LEU A 442 13.34 -5.71 28.39
C LEU A 442 12.37 -5.06 27.37
N GLY A 443 11.61 -5.85 26.62
CA GLY A 443 10.75 -5.35 25.54
C GLY A 443 11.54 -5.05 24.25
N PHE A 444 10.90 -4.34 23.31
CA PHE A 444 11.43 -4.01 21.98
C PHE A 444 12.44 -2.86 21.97
N LEU A 445 13.01 -2.49 23.13
CA LEU A 445 14.04 -1.45 23.18
C LEU A 445 15.43 -2.07 22.96
N PRO A 446 16.28 -1.46 22.10
CA PRO A 446 17.66 -1.86 21.96
C PRO A 446 18.36 -1.78 23.32
N LYS A 447 19.22 -2.74 23.64
CA LYS A 447 20.08 -2.61 24.83
C LYS A 447 21.09 -1.48 24.60
N GLU A 448 20.94 -0.39 25.34
CA GLU A 448 22.02 0.60 25.47
C GLU A 448 23.32 -0.13 25.86
N ASN A 449 24.40 0.14 25.13
CA ASN A 449 25.77 -0.33 25.39
C ASN A 449 26.06 -1.83 25.21
N ARG A 450 25.26 -2.61 24.46
CA ARG A 450 25.66 -3.97 24.01
C ARG A 450 25.78 -4.17 22.51
N ASN A 451 25.40 -3.20 21.69
CA ASN A 451 25.50 -3.30 20.23
C ASN A 451 26.92 -3.10 19.68
N LEU A 452 27.91 -2.82 20.53
CA LEU A 452 29.31 -2.66 20.13
C LEU A 452 29.84 -3.90 19.39
N SER A 453 29.51 -5.12 19.82
CA SER A 453 30.00 -6.32 19.14
C SER A 453 29.38 -6.53 17.75
N LEU A 454 28.07 -6.22 17.59
CA LEU A 454 27.42 -6.30 16.27
C LEU A 454 27.95 -5.21 15.34
N ILE A 455 28.19 -4.00 15.86
CA ILE A 455 28.80 -2.88 15.13
C ILE A 455 30.26 -3.21 14.78
N GLU A 456 31.03 -3.83 15.68
CA GLU A 456 32.42 -4.28 15.45
C GLU A 456 32.46 -5.39 14.40
N ASP A 457 31.58 -6.39 14.49
CA ASP A 457 31.42 -7.46 13.49
C ASP A 457 30.94 -6.92 12.13
N LEU A 458 30.02 -5.94 12.14
CA LEU A 458 29.48 -5.27 10.94
C LEU A 458 30.53 -4.42 10.22
N LEU A 459 31.37 -3.72 11.00
CA LEU A 459 32.47 -2.90 10.51
C LEU A 459 33.76 -3.70 10.23
N GLY A 460 33.77 -5.01 10.51
CA GLY A 460 34.90 -5.91 10.24
C GLY A 460 36.11 -5.66 11.14
N LYS A 461 35.89 -5.36 12.42
CA LYS A 461 36.95 -5.19 13.42
C LYS A 461 37.07 -6.39 14.35
#